data_AF-A0A831U083-F1
#
_entry.id   AF-A0A831U083-F1
#
_cell.length_a   1.000
_cell.length_b   1.000
_cell.length_c   1.000
_cell.angle_alpha   90.00
_cell.angle_beta   90.00
_cell.angle_gamma   90.00
#
_symmetry.space_group_name_H-M   'P 1'
#
loop_
_entity.id
_entity.type
_entity.pdbx_description
1 polymer ?
#
loop_
_entity_poly.entity_id
_entity_poly.type
_entity_poly.pdbx_seq_one_letter_code
_entity_poly.pdbx_strand_id
1 'polypeptide(L)'
;MTTNYKETNISGTQWQRACRVIINNPYRGVPSIIYCEEAVTIDASGNTTATPVAEVSCTFDPNNKSHVSIYRALNALYMQLAEERDAKEAQVYEEPPKPAEGEATNVIYDPRP
;
A
#
# COMPACT_ATOMS: atom_id res chain seq x y z
N MET A 1 -16.65 -8.99 -21.09
CA MET A 1 -15.23 -8.75 -20.79
C MET A 1 -14.42 -9.63 -21.73
N THR A 2 -13.45 -9.05 -22.44
CA THR A 2 -12.65 -9.77 -23.45
C THR A 2 -11.45 -10.39 -22.76
N THR A 3 -11.30 -11.72 -22.82
CA THR A 3 -10.17 -12.46 -22.24
C THR A 3 -8.88 -12.15 -23.01
N ASN A 4 -7.76 -11.92 -22.30
CA ASN A 4 -6.48 -11.67 -22.93
C ASN A 4 -5.90 -12.97 -23.53
N TYR A 5 -5.22 -12.87 -24.68
CA TYR A 5 -4.59 -14.04 -25.31
C TYR A 5 -3.42 -14.56 -24.46
N LYS A 6 -3.49 -15.83 -24.04
CA LYS A 6 -2.52 -16.53 -23.17
C LYS A 6 -2.38 -15.96 -21.76
N GLU A 7 -3.49 -15.54 -21.18
CA GLU A 7 -3.55 -15.21 -19.76
C GLU A 7 -3.35 -16.47 -18.90
N THR A 8 -2.41 -16.41 -17.96
CA THR A 8 -2.23 -17.45 -16.94
C THR A 8 -2.18 -16.80 -15.57
N ASN A 9 -2.93 -17.35 -14.63
CA ASN A 9 -2.86 -16.94 -13.23
C ASN A 9 -1.55 -17.43 -12.62
N ILE A 10 -0.82 -16.52 -11.99
CA ILE A 10 0.42 -16.83 -11.28
C ILE A 10 0.22 -16.45 -9.82
N SER A 11 0.53 -17.37 -8.91
CA SER A 11 0.57 -17.11 -7.47
C SER A 11 1.95 -16.59 -7.06
N GLY A 12 1.99 -15.71 -6.05
CA GLY A 12 3.23 -15.18 -5.51
C GLY A 12 3.04 -14.59 -4.12
N THR A 13 4.15 -14.28 -3.46
CA THR A 13 4.17 -13.54 -2.20
C THR A 13 4.56 -12.10 -2.48
N GLN A 14 3.78 -11.16 -1.98
CA GLN A 14 4.07 -9.73 -2.07
C GLN A 14 4.24 -9.14 -0.67
N TRP A 15 5.22 -8.26 -0.51
CA TRP A 15 5.37 -7.43 0.68
C TRP A 15 5.83 -6.02 0.29
N GLN A 16 5.51 -5.06 1.14
CA GLN A 16 5.94 -3.67 0.98
C GLN A 16 7.10 -3.35 1.92
N ARG A 17 8.09 -2.61 1.43
CA ARG A 17 9.26 -2.19 2.22
C ARG A 17 9.76 -0.83 1.81
N ALA A 18 10.39 -0.10 2.73
CA ALA A 18 11.21 1.06 2.38
C ALA A 18 12.44 0.62 1.56
N CYS A 19 12.63 1.18 0.37
CA CYS A 19 13.78 0.92 -0.50
C CYS A 19 14.76 2.09 -0.58
N ARG A 20 14.29 3.31 -0.26
CA ARG A 20 15.13 4.51 -0.26
C ARG A 20 14.71 5.46 0.85
N VAL A 21 15.70 6.03 1.53
CA VAL A 21 15.50 7.10 2.51
C VAL A 21 16.16 8.36 1.98
N ILE A 22 15.38 9.42 1.81
CA ILE A 22 15.84 10.74 1.39
C ILE A 22 15.77 11.65 2.61
N ILE A 23 16.90 12.24 2.99
CA ILE A 23 16.97 13.21 4.07
C ILE A 23 17.15 14.59 3.43
N ASN A 24 16.15 15.45 3.56
CA ASN A 24 16.19 16.81 3.09
C ASN A 24 16.51 17.73 4.27
N ASN A 25 17.66 18.41 4.21
CA ASN A 25 18.08 19.38 5.21
C ASN A 25 18.35 20.76 4.57
N PRO A 26 17.30 21.52 4.22
CA PRO A 26 17.45 22.83 3.60
C PRO A 26 18.05 23.85 4.58
N TYR A 27 18.93 24.73 4.09
CA TYR A 27 19.48 25.82 4.88
C TYR A 27 18.37 26.75 5.38
N ARG A 28 18.23 26.88 6.71
CA ARG A 28 17.17 27.64 7.41
C ARG A 28 15.73 27.12 7.18
N GLY A 29 15.54 25.91 6.64
CA GLY A 29 14.23 25.29 6.52
C GLY A 29 13.99 24.20 7.57
N VAL A 30 12.82 23.55 7.49
CA VAL A 30 12.49 22.39 8.34
C VAL A 30 13.08 21.13 7.71
N PRO A 31 13.99 20.41 8.39
CA PRO A 31 14.51 19.16 7.87
C PRO A 31 13.39 18.11 7.82
N SER A 32 13.43 17.27 6.80
CA SER A 32 12.43 16.23 6.58
C SER A 32 13.09 14.94 6.09
N ILE A 33 12.40 13.84 6.30
CA ILE A 33 12.78 12.52 5.82
C ILE A 33 11.65 11.96 5.00
N ILE A 34 11.99 11.39 3.86
CA ILE A 34 11.07 10.73 2.94
C ILE A 34 11.53 9.29 2.79
N TYR A 35 10.65 8.35 3.10
CA TYR A 35 10.81 6.93 2.84
C TYR A 35 10.08 6.60 1.55
N CYS A 36 10.82 6.25 0.50
CA CYS A 36 10.23 5.68 -0.70
C CYS A 36 10.06 4.18 -0.47
N GLU A 37 8.85 3.68 -0.68
CA GLU A 37 8.49 2.27 -0.53
C GLU A 37 8.33 1.61 -1.89
N GLU A 38 8.66 0.32 -1.92
CA GLU A 38 8.40 -0.56 -3.05
C GLU A 38 7.60 -1.78 -2.58
N ALA A 39 6.71 -2.26 -3.45
CA ALA A 39 6.17 -3.60 -3.36
C ALA A 39 7.14 -4.55 -4.04
N VAL A 40 7.58 -5.56 -3.30
CA VAL A 40 8.37 -6.67 -3.83
C VAL A 40 7.44 -7.85 -3.97
N THR A 41 7.35 -8.39 -5.17
CA THR A 41 6.57 -9.59 -5.49
C THR A 41 7.53 -10.68 -5.94
N ILE A 42 7.49 -11.83 -5.27
CA ILE A 42 8.15 -13.05 -5.74
C ILE A 42 7.09 -14.00 -6.28
N ASP A 43 7.20 -14.34 -7.55
CA ASP A 43 6.31 -15.31 -8.18
C ASP A 43 6.67 -16.76 -7.82
N ALA A 44 5.79 -17.70 -8.15
CA ALA A 44 6.04 -19.13 -7.93
C ALA A 44 7.28 -19.68 -8.68
N SER A 45 7.79 -18.95 -9.69
CA SER A 45 9.00 -19.31 -10.43
C SER A 45 10.28 -18.72 -9.82
N GLY A 46 10.15 -17.95 -8.73
CA GLY A 46 11.26 -17.27 -8.07
C GLY A 46 11.67 -15.95 -8.71
N ASN A 47 10.95 -15.46 -9.72
CA ASN A 47 11.22 -14.14 -10.28
C ASN A 47 10.79 -13.06 -9.29
N THR A 48 11.65 -12.07 -9.11
CA THR A 48 11.39 -10.95 -8.20
C THR A 48 11.08 -9.71 -9.02
N THR A 49 9.93 -9.10 -8.78
CA THR A 49 9.56 -7.80 -9.34
C THR A 49 9.44 -6.79 -8.20
N ALA A 50 10.12 -5.66 -8.32
CA ALA A 50 10.00 -4.53 -7.41
C ALA A 50 9.33 -3.36 -8.12
N THR A 51 8.32 -2.77 -7.50
CA THR A 51 7.58 -1.63 -8.08
C THR A 51 7.44 -0.54 -7.03
N PRO A 52 7.77 0.73 -7.33
CA PRO A 52 7.50 1.83 -6.41
C PRO A 52 6.01 1.91 -6.08
N VAL A 53 5.68 2.10 -4.80
CA VAL A 53 4.27 2.13 -4.34
C VAL A 53 3.92 3.47 -3.73
N ALA A 54 4.67 3.87 -2.71
CA ALA A 54 4.30 5.02 -1.89
C ALA A 54 5.53 5.78 -1.41
N GLU A 55 5.29 7.00 -0.95
CA GLU A 55 6.26 7.79 -0.21
C GLU A 55 5.65 8.22 1.11
N VAL A 56 6.38 7.97 2.21
CA VAL A 56 5.99 8.36 3.56
C VAL A 56 6.96 9.44 4.03
N SER A 57 6.45 10.61 4.42
CA SER A 57 7.30 11.74 4.83
C SER A 57 7.04 12.18 6.26
N CYS A 58 8.10 12.56 6.97
CA CYS A 58 8.01 13.12 8.32
C CYS A 58 9.02 14.26 8.55
N THR A 59 8.74 15.14 9.50
CA THR A 59 9.70 16.15 9.96
C THR A 59 10.82 15.50 10.79
N PHE A 60 12.04 16.01 10.66
CA PHE A 60 13.23 15.49 11.33
C PHE A 60 13.99 16.61 12.04
N ASP A 61 14.38 16.38 13.30
CA ASP A 61 15.27 17.29 14.04
C ASP A 61 16.65 16.64 14.22
N PRO A 62 17.68 17.08 13.47
CA PRO A 62 19.01 16.50 13.53
C PRO A 62 19.77 16.79 14.83
N ASN A 63 19.34 17.79 15.61
CA ASN A 63 20.15 18.29 16.73
C ASN A 63 20.03 17.46 18.01
N ASN A 64 19.11 16.48 18.05
CA ASN A 64 18.69 15.86 19.29
C ASN A 64 19.14 14.39 19.46
N LYS A 65 19.91 13.83 18.52
CA LYS A 65 20.20 12.38 18.50
C LYS A 65 21.56 12.00 17.90
N SER A 66 22.20 10.96 18.46
CA SER A 66 23.38 10.31 17.87
C SER A 66 23.00 9.54 16.60
N HIS A 67 23.92 9.37 15.64
CA HIS A 67 23.68 8.66 14.37
C HIS A 67 23.00 7.29 14.54
N VAL A 68 23.42 6.48 15.52
CA VAL A 68 22.81 5.17 15.79
C VAL A 68 21.37 5.32 16.30
N SER A 69 21.11 6.31 17.14
CA SER A 69 19.77 6.60 17.63
C SER A 69 18.86 7.19 16.55
N ILE A 70 19.42 7.85 15.54
CA ILE A 70 18.68 8.27 14.34
C ILE A 70 18.19 7.03 13.60
N TYR A 71 19.05 6.07 13.23
CA TYR A 71 18.60 4.86 12.51
C TYR A 71 17.52 4.06 13.26
N ARG A 72 17.65 3.92 14.59
CA ARG A 72 16.62 3.25 15.40
C ARG A 72 15.30 4.04 15.43
N ALA A 73 15.37 5.36 15.58
CA ALA A 73 14.21 6.23 15.54
C ALA A 73 13.53 6.19 14.16
N LEU A 74 14.32 6.17 13.09
CA LEU A 74 13.81 6.08 11.72
C LEU A 74 13.12 4.75 11.43
N ASN A 75 13.68 3.64 11.90
CA ASN A 75 13.04 2.33 11.74
C ASN A 75 11.74 2.23 12.56
N ALA A 76 11.74 2.71 13.80
CA ALA A 76 10.54 2.73 14.64
C ALA A 76 9.44 3.62 14.03
N LEU A 77 9.81 4.80 13.54
CA LEU A 77 8.89 5.72 12.90
C LEU A 77 8.30 5.16 11.61
N TYR A 78 9.12 4.47 10.81
CA TYR A 78 8.63 3.75 9.63
C TYR A 78 7.56 2.70 10.00
N MET A 79 7.82 1.85 10.99
CA MET A 79 6.85 0.83 11.42
C MET A 79 5.54 1.46 11.91
N GLN A 80 5.60 2.56 12.65
CA GLN A 80 4.42 3.28 13.12
C GLN A 80 3.60 3.87 11.96
N LEU A 81 4.25 4.55 11.02
CA LEU A 81 3.54 5.17 9.90
C LEU A 81 2.94 4.14 8.94
N ALA A 82 3.60 2.99 8.77
CA ALA A 82 3.05 1.87 8.02
C ALA A 82 1.76 1.34 8.69
N GLU A 83 1.77 1.14 10.01
CA GLU A 83 0.60 0.70 10.77
C GLU A 83 -0.56 1.72 10.68
N GLU A 84 -0.26 3.02 10.81
CA GLU A 84 -1.28 4.09 10.66
C GLU A 84 -1.90 4.13 9.26
N ARG A 85 -1.11 3.87 8.20
CA ARG A 85 -1.63 3.77 6.84
C ARG A 85 -2.56 2.57 6.71
N ASP A 86 -2.10 1.39 7.12
CA ASP A 86 -2.85 0.15 6.97
C ASP A 86 -4.18 0.21 7.77
N ALA A 87 -4.18 0.87 8.93
CA ALA A 87 -5.37 1.15 9.71
C ALA A 87 -6.36 2.11 9.00
N LYS A 88 -5.85 3.13 8.30
CA LYS A 88 -6.70 4.04 7.49
C LYS A 88 -7.29 3.34 6.29
N GLU A 89 -6.52 2.50 5.61
CA GLU A 89 -7.02 1.71 4.48
C GLU A 89 -8.13 0.76 4.94
N ALA A 90 -7.99 0.12 6.10
CA ALA A 90 -9.03 -0.74 6.67
C ALA A 90 -10.36 0.00 6.97
N GLN A 91 -10.32 1.28 7.35
CA GLN A 91 -11.53 2.08 7.61
C GLN A 91 -12.28 2.51 6.34
N VAL A 92 -11.61 2.53 5.18
CA VAL A 92 -12.24 2.91 3.90
C VAL A 92 -13.12 1.79 3.33
N TYR A 93 -12.99 0.56 3.82
CA TYR A 93 -13.79 -0.60 3.39
C TYR A 93 -14.98 -0.93 4.31
N GLU A 94 -15.50 0.03 5.09
CA GLU A 94 -16.81 -0.20 5.73
C GLU A 94 -17.88 -0.47 4.64
N GLU A 95 -18.49 -1.65 4.78
CA GLU A 95 -19.33 -2.35 3.83
C GLU A 95 -20.35 -1.43 3.12
N PRO A 96 -20.50 -1.52 1.78
CA PRO A 96 -21.63 -0.87 1.12
C PRO A 96 -22.93 -1.37 1.77
N PRO A 97 -23.92 -0.49 1.98
CA PRO A 97 -25.14 -0.84 2.69
C PRO A 97 -25.74 -2.11 2.07
N LYS A 98 -25.90 -3.14 2.90
CA LYS A 98 -26.50 -4.43 2.54
C LYS A 98 -27.72 -4.14 1.65
N PRO A 99 -27.76 -4.59 0.39
CA PRO A 99 -28.90 -4.33 -0.46
C PRO A 99 -30.13 -4.91 0.23
N ALA A 100 -31.18 -4.09 0.35
CA ALA A 100 -32.42 -4.49 0.98
C ALA A 100 -32.92 -5.78 0.30
N GLU A 101 -32.99 -6.87 1.06
CA GLU A 101 -33.58 -8.12 0.63
C GLU A 101 -35.09 -7.87 0.41
N GLY A 102 -35.48 -7.52 -0.81
CA GLY A 102 -36.88 -7.22 -1.10
C GLY A 102 -37.12 -6.77 -2.53
N GLU A 103 -37.25 -7.73 -3.45
CA GLU A 103 -38.45 -7.93 -4.29
C GLU A 103 -38.11 -8.90 -5.41
N ALA A 104 -38.56 -10.15 -5.24
CA ALA A 104 -38.60 -11.12 -6.32
C ALA A 104 -39.57 -10.62 -7.39
N THR A 105 -39.06 -9.92 -8.40
CA THR A 105 -39.83 -9.65 -9.61
C THR A 105 -39.95 -10.96 -10.38
N ASN A 106 -41.15 -11.54 -10.34
CA ASN A 106 -41.54 -12.65 -11.19
C ASN A 106 -41.42 -12.22 -12.65
N VAL A 107 -40.31 -12.57 -13.29
CA VAL A 107 -40.16 -12.43 -14.75
C VAL A 107 -40.98 -13.55 -15.38
N ILE A 108 -42.20 -13.22 -15.78
CA ILE A 108 -43.05 -14.06 -16.63
C ILE A 108 -42.34 -14.14 -17.99
N TYR A 109 -41.73 -15.28 -18.28
CA TYR A 109 -41.31 -15.61 -19.64
C TYR A 109 -42.57 -15.72 -20.52
N ASP A 110 -42.70 -14.89 -21.55
CA ASP A 110 -43.62 -15.13 -22.69
C ASP A 110 -42.81 -15.90 -23.75
N PRO A 111 -42.99 -17.22 -23.88
CA PRO A 111 -42.40 -17.95 -24.98
C PRO A 111 -43.38 -17.85 -26.14
N ARG A 112 -43.09 -16.99 -27.11
CA ARG A 112 -43.73 -17.11 -28.43
C ARG A 112 -42.73 -17.25 -29.56
N PRO A 113 -43.14 -18.02 -30.58
CA PRO A 113 -42.29 -18.94 -31.33
C PRO A 113 -41.56 -18.33 -32.53
#